data_AF-K6D3F1-F1
#
_entry.id   AF-K6D3F1-F1
#
_cell.length_a   1.000
_cell.length_b   1.000
_cell.length_c   1.000
_cell.angle_alpha   90.00
_cell.angle_beta   90.00
_cell.angle_gamma   90.00
#
_symmetry.space_group_name_H-M   'P 1'
#
loop_
_entity.id
_entity.type
_entity.pdbx_description
1 polymer ?
#
loop_
_entity_poly.entity_id
_entity_poly.type
_entity_poly.pdbx_seq_one_letter_code
_entity_poly.pdbx_strand_id
1 'polypeptide(L)'
;MHIKSVKYSINRKKCFQIKTTIFEDNGMRFVRKDPFTEESKSHIHQIEKNFHLLKDSNLVHVPPQLDGNKLIFQYVDGELLETRLYNILKKGSANEFIKAVQSYRSILLNENTIDFYETKQFTDIFGDGKRFNGMPAFKVSNIDLNFDNLILSNGKIIVIDYEWVFEFPIPVDYVIYRALNVLFAKYENLCKGTIAKKTYFELFDSEKIDDFSELEKNFSYYVGFEWFDLRSKYMKENVDLDKIITLYNSQAEIPKFLQVFWADNQNFSEEESNKIILNKGRSIVLRCELPRTPFEYLRIDPLNTIGYFSLDAKVLINNVKYKLDSSIVSKNNVVACIEDPLFDFISTTDDSQIIYKHEILKSNVEKTLEIKLEYETNEKVLSDRLVLGYANYVDIVEKQVGHLQKQLLLKEEDKKHINEQLQLKEIQIKELNEIIQQKENQIEKIEERLELKKEKLRELEEFNRAITSTRGWKALERFRKIVSVFCKSK
;
A
#
# COMPACT_ATOMS: atom_id res chain seq x y z
N MET A 1 33.81 10.60 -13.02
CA MET A 1 32.64 10.13 -12.27
C MET A 1 31.38 10.07 -13.13
N HIS A 2 30.86 8.86 -13.38
CA HIS A 2 29.62 8.58 -14.12
C HIS A 2 28.61 7.86 -13.19
N ILE A 3 27.46 8.46 -12.90
CA ILE A 3 26.44 7.87 -12.02
C ILE A 3 25.69 6.75 -12.75
N LYS A 4 25.52 5.60 -12.10
CA LYS A 4 24.77 4.44 -12.63
C LYS A 4 23.39 4.33 -12.02
N SER A 5 23.26 4.54 -10.71
CA SER A 5 21.97 4.53 -10.02
C SER A 5 22.00 5.40 -8.77
N VAL A 6 20.82 5.85 -8.36
CA VAL A 6 20.62 6.62 -7.12
C VAL A 6 19.37 6.09 -6.43
N LYS A 7 19.46 5.83 -5.13
CA LYS A 7 18.36 5.42 -4.26
C LYS A 7 18.29 6.37 -3.05
N TYR A 8 17.08 6.71 -2.64
CA TYR A 8 16.83 7.57 -1.48
C TYR A 8 16.00 6.81 -0.44
N SER A 9 16.37 6.90 0.85
CA SER A 9 15.59 6.34 1.97
C SER A 9 14.79 7.41 2.73
N ILE A 10 14.09 8.28 2.00
CA ILE A 10 13.32 9.42 2.54
C ILE A 10 12.07 9.04 3.33
N ASN A 11 11.68 7.77 3.30
CA ASN A 11 10.56 7.21 4.06
C ASN A 11 10.93 6.83 5.51
N ARG A 12 12.17 7.08 5.93
CA ARG A 12 12.64 6.88 7.31
C ARG A 12 12.54 8.19 8.10
N LYS A 13 12.63 8.13 9.43
CA LYS A 13 12.86 9.32 10.28
C LYS A 13 14.04 10.12 9.72
N LYS A 14 13.97 11.44 9.79
CA LYS A 14 14.97 12.35 9.22
C LYS A 14 16.42 12.01 9.60
N CYS A 15 16.65 11.53 10.82
CA CYS A 15 17.96 11.09 11.28
C CYS A 15 18.52 9.83 10.58
N PHE A 16 17.70 9.07 9.85
CA PHE A 16 18.09 7.83 9.15
C PHE A 16 18.01 7.94 7.62
N GLN A 17 17.69 9.12 7.09
CA GLN A 17 17.53 9.31 5.65
C GLN A 17 18.90 9.44 4.97
N ILE A 18 19.16 8.57 4.00
CA ILE A 18 20.41 8.56 3.23
C ILE A 18 20.11 8.53 1.73
N LYS A 19 21.07 9.04 0.96
CA LYS A 19 21.13 8.90 -0.49
C LYS A 19 22.27 7.93 -0.83
N THR A 20 21.93 6.82 -1.46
CA THR A 20 22.91 5.85 -1.98
C THR A 20 23.10 6.07 -3.47
N THR A 21 24.34 6.32 -3.89
CA THR A 21 24.71 6.55 -5.28
C THR A 21 25.70 5.47 -5.71
N ILE A 22 25.37 4.70 -6.75
CA ILE A 22 26.34 3.84 -7.43
C ILE A 22 26.91 4.62 -8.60
N PHE A 23 28.23 4.71 -8.69
CA PHE A 23 28.92 5.45 -9.74
C PHE A 23 30.18 4.75 -10.19
N GLU A 24 30.68 5.16 -11.35
CA GLU A 24 31.92 4.67 -11.95
C GLU A 24 32.93 5.81 -12.03
N ASP A 25 34.17 5.56 -11.64
CA ASP A 25 35.27 6.51 -11.74
C ASP A 25 36.53 5.78 -12.17
N ASN A 26 37.16 6.25 -13.26
CA ASN A 26 38.33 5.62 -13.89
C ASN A 26 38.15 4.11 -14.15
N GLY A 27 36.96 3.68 -14.59
CA GLY A 27 36.63 2.29 -14.90
C GLY A 27 36.34 1.41 -13.67
N MET A 28 36.46 1.93 -12.45
CA MET A 28 36.10 1.23 -11.22
C MET A 28 34.73 1.69 -10.71
N ARG A 29 33.93 0.76 -10.17
CA ARG A 29 32.63 1.06 -9.59
C ARG A 29 32.72 1.25 -8.08
N PHE A 30 31.92 2.19 -7.59
CA PHE A 30 31.85 2.57 -6.19
C PHE A 30 30.40 2.78 -5.76
N VAL A 31 30.14 2.59 -4.48
CA VAL A 31 28.88 2.95 -3.82
C VAL A 31 29.17 4.08 -2.84
N ARG A 32 28.41 5.16 -2.90
CA ARG A 32 28.50 6.27 -1.93
C ARG A 32 27.20 6.43 -1.18
N LYS A 33 27.26 6.50 0.15
CA LYS A 33 26.16 6.87 1.03
C LYS A 33 26.37 8.31 1.51
N ASP A 34 25.48 9.20 1.11
CA ASP A 34 25.43 10.60 1.51
C ASP A 34 24.27 10.81 2.51
N PRO A 35 24.41 11.67 3.53
CA PRO A 35 23.30 12.05 4.40
C PRO A 35 22.30 12.87 3.60
N PHE A 36 21.00 12.60 3.76
CA PHE A 36 19.97 13.36 3.05
C PHE A 36 19.58 14.64 3.80
N THR A 37 19.80 14.66 5.11
CA THR A 37 19.46 15.76 6.03
C THR A 37 20.66 16.09 6.92
N GLU A 38 20.64 17.24 7.59
CA GLU A 38 21.63 17.55 8.62
C GLU A 38 21.60 16.54 9.78
N GLU A 39 20.40 16.08 10.15
CA GLU A 39 20.18 15.13 11.24
C GLU A 39 20.72 13.71 10.94
N SER A 40 20.88 13.36 9.65
CA SER A 40 21.38 12.03 9.22
C SER A 40 22.90 11.95 9.08
N LYS A 41 23.63 13.04 9.35
CA LYS A 41 25.11 13.02 9.36
C LYS A 41 25.64 12.07 10.42
N SER A 42 25.05 12.06 11.62
CA SER A 42 25.45 11.15 12.70
C SER A 42 25.26 9.69 12.31
N HIS A 43 24.21 9.40 11.55
CA HIS A 43 23.92 8.06 11.06
C HIS A 43 24.99 7.56 10.07
N ILE A 44 25.47 8.40 9.16
CA ILE A 44 26.60 8.03 8.27
C ILE A 44 27.85 7.67 9.06
N HIS A 45 28.18 8.43 10.11
CA HIS A 45 29.32 8.09 10.99
C HIS A 45 29.06 6.81 11.79
N GLN A 46 27.81 6.54 12.16
CA GLN A 46 27.46 5.30 12.83
C GLN A 46 27.70 4.09 11.94
N ILE A 47 27.37 4.16 10.64
CA ILE A 47 27.68 3.09 9.68
C ILE A 47 29.19 2.82 9.61
N GLU A 48 30.04 3.85 9.68
CA GLU A 48 31.49 3.65 9.73
C GLU A 48 31.93 2.92 11.01
N LYS A 49 31.41 3.35 12.18
CA LYS A 49 31.66 2.68 13.46
C LYS A 49 31.19 1.23 13.47
N ASN A 50 30.06 0.94 12.83
CA ASN A 50 29.51 -0.41 12.73
C ASN A 50 30.52 -1.39 12.10
N PHE A 51 31.29 -0.96 11.10
CA PHE A 51 32.37 -1.77 10.51
C PHE A 51 33.41 -2.19 11.56
N HIS A 52 33.80 -1.28 12.45
CA HIS A 52 34.75 -1.56 13.51
C HIS A 52 34.18 -2.47 14.61
N LEU A 53 32.88 -2.36 14.92
CA LEU A 53 32.19 -3.25 15.84
C LEU A 53 32.14 -4.69 15.31
N LEU A 54 32.10 -4.86 13.99
CA LEU A 54 31.98 -6.16 13.31
C LEU A 54 33.34 -6.80 12.97
N LYS A 55 34.46 -6.23 13.42
CA LYS A 55 35.82 -6.74 13.12
C LYS A 55 36.05 -8.20 13.55
N ASP A 56 35.34 -8.65 14.57
CA ASP A 56 35.45 -10.00 15.14
C ASP A 56 34.43 -10.97 14.53
N SER A 57 33.61 -10.55 13.55
CA SER A 57 32.67 -11.44 12.84
C SER A 57 33.43 -12.39 11.90
N ASN A 58 32.89 -13.61 11.73
CA ASN A 58 33.40 -14.55 10.74
C ASN A 58 32.91 -14.20 9.32
N LEU A 59 31.91 -13.32 9.18
CA LEU A 59 31.48 -12.73 7.91
C LEU A 59 32.43 -11.63 7.45
N VAL A 60 32.64 -11.55 6.13
CA VAL A 60 33.49 -10.52 5.52
C VAL A 60 32.65 -9.28 5.26
N HIS A 61 32.97 -8.15 5.91
CA HIS A 61 32.30 -6.88 5.67
C HIS A 61 33.12 -6.02 4.72
N VAL A 62 32.47 -5.37 3.74
CA VAL A 62 33.18 -4.47 2.82
C VAL A 62 33.66 -3.24 3.56
N PRO A 63 34.96 -2.89 3.53
CA PRO A 63 35.47 -1.75 4.27
C PRO A 63 34.93 -0.42 3.73
N PRO A 64 34.50 0.51 4.61
CA PRO A 64 34.09 1.83 4.22
C PRO A 64 35.30 2.80 4.19
N GLN A 65 35.21 3.83 3.36
CA GLN A 65 36.08 5.01 3.41
C GLN A 65 35.24 6.25 3.70
N LEU A 66 35.50 6.89 4.84
CA LEU A 66 34.84 8.15 5.21
C LEU A 66 35.54 9.34 4.52
N ASP A 67 34.76 10.14 3.81
CA ASP A 67 35.15 11.41 3.18
C ASP A 67 34.23 12.53 3.66
N GLY A 68 34.65 13.24 4.71
CA GLY A 68 33.81 14.21 5.41
C GLY A 68 32.57 13.54 6.01
N ASN A 69 31.39 13.89 5.51
CA ASN A 69 30.11 13.28 5.94
C ASN A 69 29.63 12.19 4.97
N LYS A 70 30.48 11.65 4.10
CA LYS A 70 30.09 10.68 3.06
C LYS A 70 30.84 9.39 3.26
N LEU A 71 30.16 8.26 3.07
CA LEU A 71 30.78 6.95 3.09
C LEU A 71 30.91 6.40 1.67
N ILE A 72 32.12 5.98 1.29
CA ILE A 72 32.43 5.39 -0.01
C ILE A 72 32.85 3.94 0.20
N PHE A 73 32.30 3.05 -0.61
CA PHE A 73 32.61 1.62 -0.64
C PHE A 73 33.08 1.24 -2.04
N GLN A 74 34.06 0.35 -2.11
CA GLN A 74 34.35 -0.32 -3.37
C GLN A 74 33.18 -1.22 -3.75
N TYR A 75 32.72 -1.14 -5.00
CA TYR A 75 31.69 -2.05 -5.48
C TYR A 75 32.25 -3.48 -5.55
N VAL A 76 31.52 -4.44 -4.99
CA VAL A 76 31.92 -5.85 -5.01
C VAL A 76 31.14 -6.56 -6.10
N ASP A 77 31.86 -7.19 -7.03
CA ASP A 77 31.26 -8.07 -8.02
C ASP A 77 31.06 -9.49 -7.45
N GLY A 78 29.93 -10.12 -7.76
CA GLY A 78 29.62 -11.48 -7.35
C GLY A 78 28.12 -11.81 -7.48
N GLU A 79 27.75 -13.04 -7.16
CA GLU A 79 26.35 -13.47 -7.14
C GLU A 79 25.72 -13.09 -5.79
N LEU A 80 24.66 -12.28 -5.81
CA LEU A 80 23.86 -12.03 -4.61
C LEU A 80 23.18 -13.32 -4.14
N LEU A 81 23.18 -13.56 -2.83
CA LEU A 81 22.45 -14.70 -2.25
C LEU A 81 20.96 -14.63 -2.60
N GLU A 82 20.40 -13.41 -2.68
CA GLU A 82 19.07 -13.16 -3.22
C GLU A 82 18.88 -13.74 -4.62
N THR A 83 19.82 -13.51 -5.55
CA THR A 83 19.70 -13.98 -6.94
C THR A 83 19.67 -15.49 -6.99
N ARG A 84 20.49 -16.16 -6.17
CA ARG A 84 20.48 -17.62 -6.04
C ARG A 84 19.15 -18.14 -5.51
N LEU A 85 18.63 -17.54 -4.43
CA LEU A 85 17.35 -17.92 -3.84
C LEU A 85 16.17 -17.66 -4.79
N TYR A 86 16.17 -16.53 -5.49
CA TYR A 86 15.21 -16.20 -6.54
C TYR A 86 15.19 -17.28 -7.64
N ASN A 87 16.36 -17.73 -8.11
CA ASN A 87 16.45 -18.77 -9.11
C ASN A 87 15.89 -20.11 -8.64
N ILE A 88 15.99 -20.43 -7.34
CA ILE A 88 15.38 -21.62 -6.74
C ILE A 88 13.85 -21.45 -6.67
N LEU A 89 13.37 -20.28 -6.22
CA LEU A 89 11.94 -19.94 -6.18
C LEU A 89 11.30 -20.04 -7.55
N LYS A 90 11.96 -19.54 -8.60
CA LYS A 90 11.50 -19.60 -9.99
C LYS A 90 11.34 -21.05 -10.50
N LYS A 91 12.11 -22.00 -9.96
CA LYS A 91 11.99 -23.43 -10.27
C LYS A 91 10.88 -24.13 -9.48
N GLY A 92 10.29 -23.47 -8.47
CA GLY A 92 9.21 -24.01 -7.64
C GLY A 92 9.65 -25.06 -6.61
N SER A 93 10.95 -25.22 -6.35
CA SER A 93 11.47 -26.26 -5.44
C SER A 93 11.54 -25.78 -4.00
N ALA A 94 10.46 -25.99 -3.23
CA ALA A 94 10.40 -25.60 -1.82
C ALA A 94 11.50 -26.25 -0.97
N ASN A 95 11.81 -27.53 -1.21
CA ASN A 95 12.82 -28.25 -0.43
C ASN A 95 14.23 -27.72 -0.69
N GLU A 96 14.57 -27.35 -1.93
CA GLU A 96 15.85 -26.73 -2.24
C GLU A 96 15.97 -25.35 -1.61
N PHE A 97 14.88 -24.59 -1.63
CA PHE A 97 14.81 -23.28 -1.00
C PHE A 97 15.08 -23.40 0.51
N ILE A 98 14.38 -24.30 1.19
CA ILE A 98 14.53 -24.49 2.63
C ILE A 98 15.94 -24.98 2.98
N LYS A 99 16.51 -25.92 2.21
CA LYS A 99 17.91 -26.34 2.39
C LYS A 99 18.90 -25.19 2.23
N ALA A 100 18.67 -24.29 1.27
CA ALA A 100 19.52 -23.12 1.08
C ALA A 100 19.42 -22.16 2.29
N VAL A 101 18.22 -21.92 2.81
CA VAL A 101 18.00 -21.09 4.00
C VAL A 101 18.54 -21.75 5.27
N GLN A 102 18.42 -23.08 5.42
CA GLN A 102 19.05 -23.82 6.51
C GLN A 102 20.57 -23.76 6.46
N SER A 103 21.16 -23.83 5.26
CA SER A 103 22.61 -23.66 5.10
C SER A 103 23.04 -22.25 5.52
N TYR A 104 22.25 -21.24 5.16
CA TYR A 104 22.46 -19.87 5.61
C TYR A 104 22.33 -19.72 7.13
N ARG A 105 21.29 -20.30 7.74
CA ARG A 105 21.10 -20.36 9.20
C ARG A 105 22.29 -20.97 9.92
N SER A 106 22.82 -22.08 9.41
CA SER A 106 24.00 -22.73 9.97
C SER A 106 25.25 -21.85 9.90
N ILE A 107 25.41 -21.02 8.87
CA ILE A 107 26.51 -20.06 8.81
C ILE A 107 26.36 -19.02 9.92
N LEU A 108 25.16 -18.44 10.07
CA LEU A 108 24.89 -17.44 11.10
C LEU A 108 25.02 -17.99 12.53
N LEU A 109 24.61 -19.24 12.77
CA LEU A 109 24.76 -19.89 14.08
C LEU A 109 26.23 -20.22 14.42
N ASN A 110 27.12 -20.25 13.44
CA ASN A 110 28.56 -20.42 13.64
C ASN A 110 29.32 -19.08 13.75
N GLU A 111 28.61 -17.94 13.76
CA GLU A 111 29.19 -16.64 14.14
C GLU A 111 29.46 -16.58 15.65
N ASN A 112 29.90 -15.42 16.15
CA ASN A 112 30.03 -15.16 17.58
C ASN A 112 28.66 -15.00 18.26
N THR A 113 27.98 -16.13 18.44
CA THR A 113 26.67 -16.19 19.12
C THR A 113 26.85 -16.39 20.62
N ILE A 114 25.94 -15.78 21.38
CA ILE A 114 25.75 -15.95 22.82
C ILE A 114 24.28 -16.29 23.09
N ASP A 115 23.96 -16.70 24.32
CA ASP A 115 22.57 -16.81 24.74
C ASP A 115 21.97 -15.40 24.87
N PHE A 116 20.77 -15.22 24.30
CA PHE A 116 20.04 -13.98 24.40
C PHE A 116 19.70 -13.67 25.85
N TYR A 117 19.91 -12.42 26.23
CA TYR A 117 19.41 -11.84 27.46
C TYR A 117 18.81 -10.48 27.15
N GLU A 118 17.66 -10.19 27.73
CA GLU A 118 17.01 -8.89 27.57
C GLU A 118 17.91 -7.76 28.10
N THR A 119 18.04 -6.69 27.32
CA THR A 119 18.71 -5.46 27.74
C THR A 119 17.76 -4.28 27.61
N LYS A 120 18.02 -3.21 28.37
CA LYS A 120 17.23 -1.98 28.24
C LYS A 120 17.23 -1.43 26.80
N GLN A 121 18.38 -1.46 26.14
CA GLN A 121 18.52 -0.98 24.75
C GLN A 121 17.72 -1.83 23.76
N PHE A 122 17.68 -3.15 23.97
CA PHE A 122 16.79 -4.03 23.21
C PHE A 122 15.33 -3.63 23.44
N THR A 123 14.91 -3.49 24.70
CA THR A 123 13.52 -3.14 25.04
C THR A 123 13.10 -1.79 24.47
N ASP A 124 14.00 -0.80 24.47
CA ASP A 124 13.73 0.55 23.95
C ASP A 124 13.47 0.57 22.43
N ILE A 125 14.00 -0.42 21.68
CA ILE A 125 13.91 -0.49 20.20
C ILE A 125 12.91 -1.55 19.74
N PHE A 126 12.96 -2.73 20.34
CA PHE A 126 12.25 -3.92 19.90
C PHE A 126 11.10 -4.34 20.83
N GLY A 127 10.95 -3.70 21.99
CA GLY A 127 9.92 -4.05 22.99
C GLY A 127 10.31 -5.22 23.89
N ASP A 128 9.33 -5.84 24.56
CA ASP A 128 9.58 -6.96 25.49
C ASP A 128 10.34 -8.09 24.76
N GLY A 129 11.45 -8.54 25.33
CA GLY A 129 12.30 -9.61 24.80
C GLY A 129 12.37 -10.85 25.68
N LYS A 130 11.68 -10.90 26.82
CA LYS A 130 11.88 -11.97 27.82
C LYS A 130 11.65 -13.38 27.29
N ARG A 131 10.73 -13.53 26.34
CA ARG A 131 10.40 -14.80 25.68
C ARG A 131 11.54 -15.39 24.83
N PHE A 132 12.54 -14.58 24.48
CA PHE A 132 13.71 -15.03 23.73
C PHE A 132 14.91 -15.40 24.62
N ASN A 133 14.80 -15.26 25.95
CA ASN A 133 15.91 -15.56 26.87
C ASN A 133 16.44 -16.98 26.67
N GLY A 134 17.76 -17.11 26.52
CA GLY A 134 18.43 -18.38 26.25
C GLY A 134 18.46 -18.81 24.78
N MET A 135 17.83 -18.06 23.86
CA MET A 135 17.95 -18.35 22.43
C MET A 135 19.31 -17.89 21.88
N PRO A 136 19.89 -18.58 20.88
CA PRO A 136 21.09 -18.10 20.21
C PRO A 136 20.89 -16.69 19.62
N ALA A 137 21.77 -15.78 19.98
CA ALA A 137 21.76 -14.38 19.57
C ALA A 137 23.16 -13.91 19.19
N PHE A 138 23.27 -12.94 18.29
CA PHE A 138 24.56 -12.33 18.00
C PHE A 138 25.03 -11.49 19.20
N LYS A 139 26.32 -11.56 19.55
CA LYS A 139 26.87 -10.66 20.58
C LYS A 139 26.88 -9.19 20.13
N VAL A 140 27.27 -8.97 18.87
CA VAL A 140 27.15 -7.70 18.15
C VAL A 140 26.24 -7.98 16.96
N SER A 141 25.07 -7.37 16.97
CA SER A 141 23.94 -7.79 16.15
C SER A 141 23.83 -6.93 14.89
N ASN A 142 24.35 -7.43 13.76
CA ASN A 142 24.01 -6.87 12.44
C ASN A 142 22.69 -7.47 11.97
N ILE A 143 21.62 -6.66 11.91
CA ILE A 143 20.31 -7.11 11.43
C ILE A 143 20.07 -6.82 9.94
N ASP A 144 21.04 -6.21 9.25
CA ASP A 144 21.00 -5.95 7.80
C ASP A 144 21.51 -7.11 6.95
N LEU A 145 21.50 -8.33 7.50
CA LEU A 145 21.85 -9.56 6.80
C LEU A 145 20.71 -10.06 5.89
N ASN A 146 20.05 -9.15 5.18
CA ASN A 146 19.08 -9.46 4.13
C ASN A 146 19.79 -10.06 2.92
N PHE A 147 19.13 -10.97 2.17
CA PHE A 147 19.80 -11.70 1.09
C PHE A 147 20.31 -10.82 -0.06
N ASP A 148 19.76 -9.61 -0.23
CA ASP A 148 20.21 -8.61 -1.21
C ASP A 148 21.41 -7.77 -0.74
N ASN A 149 21.80 -7.91 0.52
CA ASN A 149 23.00 -7.34 1.12
C ASN A 149 24.16 -8.36 1.25
N LEU A 150 24.00 -9.57 0.70
CA LEU A 150 24.96 -10.67 0.84
C LEU A 150 25.44 -11.15 -0.54
N ILE A 151 26.74 -11.07 -0.79
CA ILE A 151 27.39 -11.58 -1.99
C ILE A 151 28.11 -12.87 -1.68
N LEU A 152 27.84 -13.91 -2.47
CA LEU A 152 28.59 -15.16 -2.45
C LEU A 152 29.83 -15.02 -3.33
N SER A 153 31.00 -15.18 -2.72
CA SER A 153 32.27 -15.16 -3.46
C SER A 153 33.27 -16.12 -2.82
N ASN A 154 33.82 -17.04 -3.62
CA ASN A 154 34.84 -18.01 -3.19
C ASN A 154 34.47 -18.79 -1.92
N GLY A 155 33.20 -19.19 -1.78
CA GLY A 155 32.71 -19.94 -0.61
C GLY A 155 32.54 -19.11 0.67
N LYS A 156 32.70 -17.78 0.59
CA LYS A 156 32.46 -16.85 1.70
C LYS A 156 31.26 -15.95 1.41
N ILE A 157 30.63 -15.47 2.48
CA ILE A 157 29.60 -14.43 2.44
C ILE A 157 30.28 -13.08 2.66
N ILE A 158 30.12 -12.18 1.69
CA ILE A 158 30.54 -10.79 1.77
C ILE A 158 29.30 -9.93 2.04
N VAL A 159 29.31 -9.21 3.16
CA VAL A 159 28.25 -8.30 3.60
C VAL A 159 28.53 -6.91 3.06
N ILE A 160 27.63 -6.39 2.21
CA ILE A 160 27.78 -5.08 1.57
C ILE A 160 26.98 -3.96 2.25
N ASP A 161 26.14 -4.32 3.23
CA ASP A 161 25.41 -3.35 4.06
C ASP A 161 25.37 -3.77 5.53
N TYR A 162 25.51 -2.79 6.41
CA TYR A 162 25.58 -2.95 7.87
C TYR A 162 25.13 -1.64 8.53
N GLU A 163 24.04 -1.08 8.02
CA GLU A 163 23.46 0.17 8.51
C GLU A 163 22.90 0.00 9.94
N TRP A 164 22.33 -1.17 10.23
CA TRP A 164 21.75 -1.51 11.53
C TRP A 164 22.57 -2.55 12.28
N VAL A 165 23.50 -2.05 13.12
CA VAL A 165 24.32 -2.87 14.03
C VAL A 165 24.08 -2.41 15.46
N PHE A 166 23.87 -3.39 16.35
CA PHE A 166 23.57 -3.15 17.75
C PHE A 166 24.56 -3.86 18.67
N GLU A 167 25.01 -3.19 19.72
CA GLU A 167 25.94 -3.73 20.73
C GLU A 167 25.21 -4.50 21.86
N PHE A 168 24.03 -5.06 21.54
CA PHE A 168 23.24 -5.90 22.43
C PHE A 168 22.74 -7.14 21.69
N PRO A 169 22.44 -8.24 22.41
CA PRO A 169 22.00 -9.47 21.78
C PRO A 169 20.68 -9.33 21.05
N ILE A 170 20.62 -9.88 19.83
CA ILE A 170 19.40 -10.04 19.04
C ILE A 170 19.35 -11.49 18.53
N PRO A 171 18.22 -12.20 18.66
CA PRO A 171 18.11 -13.60 18.25
C PRO A 171 18.51 -13.80 16.78
N VAL A 172 19.34 -14.81 16.50
CA VAL A 172 19.78 -15.14 15.14
C VAL A 172 18.59 -15.46 14.25
N ASP A 173 17.62 -16.18 14.79
CA ASP A 173 16.39 -16.57 14.09
C ASP A 173 15.52 -15.36 13.71
N TYR A 174 15.53 -14.27 14.49
CA TYR A 174 14.86 -13.03 14.11
C TYR A 174 15.52 -12.39 12.86
N VAL A 175 16.85 -12.41 12.78
CA VAL A 175 17.57 -11.87 11.61
C VAL A 175 17.27 -12.69 10.34
N ILE A 176 17.13 -14.01 10.48
CA ILE A 176 16.73 -14.90 9.37
C ILE A 176 15.27 -14.64 8.98
N TYR A 177 14.38 -14.52 9.96
CA TYR A 177 12.97 -14.17 9.74
C TYR A 177 12.84 -12.85 8.97
N ARG A 178 13.60 -11.81 9.36
CA ARG A 178 13.65 -10.52 8.68
C ARG A 178 14.10 -10.66 7.22
N ALA A 179 15.18 -11.39 6.96
CA ALA A 179 15.68 -11.62 5.60
C ALA A 179 14.66 -12.35 4.72
N LEU A 180 13.95 -13.34 5.27
CA LEU A 180 12.86 -14.06 4.59
C LEU A 180 11.67 -13.14 4.28
N ASN A 181 11.24 -12.33 5.24
CA ASN A 181 10.15 -11.36 5.04
C ASN A 181 10.46 -10.40 3.89
N VAL A 182 11.68 -9.85 3.86
CA VAL A 182 12.11 -8.93 2.80
C VAL A 182 12.09 -9.63 1.43
N LEU A 183 12.60 -10.86 1.34
CA LEU A 183 12.62 -11.63 0.10
C LEU A 183 11.21 -11.96 -0.41
N PHE A 184 10.34 -12.46 0.49
CA PHE A 184 9.00 -12.88 0.12
C PHE A 184 8.12 -11.68 -0.27
N ALA A 185 8.27 -10.54 0.41
CA ALA A 185 7.60 -9.31 -0.01
C ALA A 185 8.06 -8.85 -1.41
N LYS A 186 9.35 -9.01 -1.74
CA LYS A 186 9.90 -8.61 -3.04
C LYS A 186 9.52 -9.55 -4.19
N TYR A 187 9.36 -10.85 -3.91
CA TYR A 187 9.07 -11.89 -4.90
C TYR A 187 7.74 -12.60 -4.67
N GLU A 188 6.75 -11.89 -4.14
CA GLU A 188 5.42 -12.40 -3.76
C GLU A 188 4.79 -13.29 -4.85
N ASN A 189 4.87 -12.88 -6.11
CA ASN A 189 4.33 -13.62 -7.26
C ASN A 189 4.93 -15.02 -7.47
N LEU A 190 6.17 -15.25 -7.02
CA LEU A 190 6.87 -16.54 -7.11
C LEU A 190 6.74 -17.36 -5.83
N CYS A 191 6.39 -16.72 -4.73
CA CYS A 191 6.33 -17.32 -3.39
C CYS A 191 4.95 -17.83 -3.00
N LYS A 192 3.96 -17.80 -3.94
CA LYS A 192 2.54 -18.17 -3.74
C LYS A 192 2.37 -19.24 -2.68
N GLY A 193 1.94 -18.82 -1.49
CA GLY A 193 1.48 -19.59 -0.32
C GLY A 193 2.37 -20.72 0.20
N THR A 194 2.62 -21.75 -0.61
CA THR A 194 3.16 -23.04 -0.18
C THR A 194 4.64 -22.96 0.18
N ILE A 195 5.48 -22.24 -0.59
CA ILE A 195 6.92 -22.20 -0.31
C ILE A 195 7.21 -21.36 0.93
N ALA A 196 6.64 -20.15 1.02
CA ALA A 196 6.83 -19.28 2.17
C ALA A 196 6.33 -19.95 3.47
N LYS A 197 5.09 -20.46 3.47
CA LYS A 197 4.51 -21.13 4.63
C LYS A 197 5.30 -22.37 5.05
N LYS A 198 5.66 -23.24 4.08
CA LYS A 198 6.48 -24.42 4.36
C LYS A 198 7.84 -24.04 4.93
N THR A 199 8.44 -22.96 4.43
CA THR A 199 9.72 -22.45 4.94
C THR A 199 9.61 -22.01 6.39
N TYR A 200 8.60 -21.20 6.73
CA TYR A 200 8.40 -20.78 8.11
C TYR A 200 8.13 -21.97 9.03
N PHE A 201 7.25 -22.89 8.64
CA PHE A 201 6.93 -24.09 9.42
C PHE A 201 8.14 -25.02 9.65
N GLU A 202 9.04 -25.15 8.67
CA GLU A 202 10.24 -25.98 8.83
C GLU A 202 11.38 -25.27 9.58
N LEU A 203 11.37 -23.95 9.68
CA LEU A 203 12.44 -23.18 10.33
C LEU A 203 12.10 -22.72 11.76
N PHE A 204 10.83 -22.40 12.01
CA PHE A 204 10.37 -21.76 13.23
C PHE A 204 9.08 -22.40 13.74
N ASP A 205 8.94 -22.40 15.07
CA ASP A 205 7.67 -22.72 15.72
C ASP A 205 6.68 -21.57 15.50
N SER A 206 5.37 -21.86 15.44
CA SER A 206 4.35 -20.84 15.12
C SER A 206 4.35 -19.65 16.09
N GLU A 207 4.50 -19.92 17.40
CA GLU A 207 4.57 -18.87 18.43
C GLU A 207 5.76 -17.90 18.19
N LYS A 208 6.88 -18.41 17.68
CA LYS A 208 8.07 -17.60 17.39
C LYS A 208 7.86 -16.67 16.20
N ILE A 209 7.00 -17.03 15.24
CA ILE A 209 6.71 -16.20 14.07
C ILE A 209 6.00 -14.92 14.51
N ASP A 210 5.00 -15.03 15.39
CA ASP A 210 4.27 -13.89 15.92
C ASP A 210 5.18 -13.00 16.76
N ASP A 211 6.03 -13.63 17.58
CA ASP A 211 7.02 -12.96 18.39
C ASP A 211 8.03 -12.14 17.55
N PHE A 212 8.55 -12.72 16.46
CA PHE A 212 9.46 -12.03 15.53
C PHE A 212 8.77 -10.96 14.70
N SER A 213 7.50 -11.17 14.36
CA SER A 213 6.65 -10.16 13.70
C SER A 213 6.53 -8.90 14.56
N GLU A 214 6.34 -9.06 15.87
CA GLU A 214 6.26 -7.92 16.81
C GLU A 214 7.62 -7.19 16.95
N LEU A 215 8.75 -7.92 16.96
CA LEU A 215 10.07 -7.29 16.92
C LEU A 215 10.25 -6.45 15.65
N GLU A 216 9.85 -6.97 14.50
CA GLU A 216 9.95 -6.27 13.21
C GLU A 216 9.07 -5.03 13.16
N LYS A 217 7.88 -5.10 13.76
CA LYS A 217 6.97 -3.97 13.91
C LYS A 217 7.61 -2.85 14.74
N ASN A 218 8.15 -3.18 15.91
CA ASN A 218 8.79 -2.21 16.81
C ASN A 218 10.03 -1.58 16.16
N PHE A 219 10.84 -2.40 15.49
CA PHE A 219 11.96 -1.89 14.70
C PHE A 219 11.52 -0.96 13.57
N SER A 220 10.44 -1.30 12.86
CA SER A 220 9.87 -0.43 11.80
C SER A 220 9.46 0.93 12.35
N TYR A 221 8.80 0.99 13.51
CA TYR A 221 8.48 2.25 14.20
C TYR A 221 9.72 3.02 14.66
N TYR A 222 10.73 2.31 15.14
CA TYR A 222 12.01 2.91 15.49
C TYR A 222 12.62 3.63 14.27
N VAL A 223 12.63 2.99 13.10
CA VAL A 223 13.15 3.57 11.85
C VAL A 223 12.24 4.65 11.24
N GLY A 224 10.93 4.62 11.53
CA GLY A 224 9.95 5.59 11.03
C GLY A 224 9.05 5.09 9.91
N PHE A 225 9.00 3.78 9.69
CA PHE A 225 8.05 3.17 8.77
C PHE A 225 6.71 2.94 9.49
N GLU A 226 5.67 3.71 9.16
CA GLU A 226 4.28 3.42 9.55
C GLU A 226 3.70 2.19 8.82
N TRP A 227 4.50 1.54 7.97
CA TRP A 227 4.10 0.47 7.06
C TRP A 227 3.49 -0.75 7.78
N PHE A 228 3.91 -1.03 9.02
CA PHE A 228 3.42 -2.18 9.80
C PHE A 228 2.10 -1.90 10.53
N ASP A 229 1.81 -0.63 10.84
CA ASP A 229 0.58 -0.21 11.53
C ASP A 229 -0.65 -0.48 10.65
N LEU A 230 -0.55 -0.16 9.35
CA LEU A 230 -1.59 -0.41 8.35
C LEU A 230 -1.87 -1.91 8.12
N ARG A 231 -0.91 -2.82 8.37
CA ARG A 231 -1.19 -4.26 8.32
C ARG A 231 -2.04 -4.71 9.51
N SER A 232 -1.65 -4.27 10.71
CA SER A 232 -2.30 -4.67 11.97
C SER A 232 -3.68 -4.01 12.20
N LYS A 233 -3.91 -2.80 11.68
CA LYS A 233 -5.18 -2.07 11.84
C LYS A 233 -6.30 -2.56 10.93
N TYR A 234 -5.95 -3.21 9.82
CA TYR A 234 -6.89 -3.75 8.83
C TYR A 234 -7.06 -5.28 8.93
N MET A 235 -6.21 -5.98 9.70
CA MET A 235 -6.49 -7.35 10.17
C MET A 235 -7.51 -7.36 11.32
N LYS A 236 -8.71 -6.82 11.08
CA LYS A 236 -9.88 -7.11 11.91
C LYS A 236 -10.82 -8.03 11.15
N GLU A 237 -10.49 -9.32 11.22
CA GLU A 237 -11.33 -10.40 11.73
C GLU A 237 -10.45 -11.65 11.73
N ASN A 238 -9.94 -12.03 12.90
CA ASN A 238 -9.30 -13.33 13.05
C ASN A 238 -10.36 -14.39 12.78
N VAL A 239 -10.26 -15.04 11.62
CA VAL A 239 -11.03 -16.24 11.33
C VAL A 239 -10.44 -17.35 12.19
N ASP A 240 -11.12 -17.64 13.29
CA ASP A 240 -10.76 -18.70 14.22
C ASP A 240 -10.93 -20.06 13.51
N LEU A 241 -9.82 -20.62 13.04
CA LEU A 241 -9.78 -21.92 12.35
C LEU A 241 -10.27 -23.04 13.25
N ASP A 242 -10.03 -22.96 14.57
CA ASP A 242 -10.52 -23.95 15.53
C ASP A 242 -12.04 -23.86 15.66
N LYS A 243 -12.60 -22.65 15.65
CA LYS A 243 -14.05 -22.45 15.59
C LYS A 243 -14.66 -22.98 14.29
N ILE A 244 -13.99 -22.78 13.15
CA ILE A 244 -14.43 -23.34 11.86
C ILE A 244 -14.40 -24.86 11.87
N ILE A 245 -13.32 -25.48 12.36
CA ILE A 245 -13.17 -26.93 12.46
C ILE A 245 -14.22 -27.49 13.43
N THR A 246 -14.45 -26.82 14.55
CA THR A 246 -15.48 -27.19 15.53
C THR A 246 -16.89 -27.13 14.91
N LEU A 247 -17.21 -26.06 14.17
CA LEU A 247 -18.50 -25.91 13.48
C LEU A 247 -18.68 -26.99 12.40
N TYR A 248 -17.66 -27.24 11.58
CA TYR A 248 -17.66 -28.30 10.58
C TYR A 248 -17.93 -29.68 11.20
N ASN A 249 -17.23 -30.00 12.30
CA ASN A 249 -17.39 -31.26 13.00
C ASN A 249 -18.78 -31.40 13.65
N SER A 250 -19.36 -30.30 14.15
CA SER A 250 -20.72 -30.31 14.70
C SER A 250 -21.81 -30.53 13.63
N GLN A 251 -21.51 -30.24 12.36
CA GLN A 251 -22.45 -30.36 11.23
C GLN A 251 -22.24 -31.61 10.37
N ALA A 252 -21.29 -32.49 10.71
CA ALA A 252 -20.90 -33.66 9.90
C ALA A 252 -22.06 -34.66 9.64
N GLU A 253 -23.07 -34.68 10.51
CA GLU A 253 -24.25 -35.55 10.39
C GLU A 253 -25.45 -34.90 9.66
N ILE A 254 -25.40 -33.59 9.41
CA ILE A 254 -26.47 -32.87 8.72
C ILE A 254 -26.39 -33.18 7.21
N PRO A 255 -27.51 -33.56 6.55
CA PRO A 255 -27.53 -33.73 5.10
C PRO A 255 -27.09 -32.44 4.40
N LYS A 256 -26.01 -32.54 3.62
CA LYS A 256 -25.54 -31.42 2.80
C LYS A 256 -26.51 -31.22 1.65
N PHE A 257 -26.86 -29.99 1.33
CA PHE A 257 -27.72 -29.67 0.21
C PHE A 257 -27.18 -28.47 -0.58
N LEU A 258 -27.55 -28.44 -1.85
CA LEU A 258 -27.44 -27.29 -2.74
C LEU A 258 -28.84 -26.73 -2.98
N GLN A 259 -28.99 -25.41 -3.03
CA GLN A 259 -30.27 -24.77 -3.32
C GLN A 259 -30.11 -23.73 -4.43
N VAL A 260 -31.07 -23.67 -5.35
CA VAL A 260 -31.07 -22.75 -6.49
C VAL A 260 -32.32 -21.90 -6.41
N PHE A 261 -32.17 -20.58 -6.49
CA PHE A 261 -33.25 -19.61 -6.49
C PHE A 261 -33.23 -18.79 -7.78
N TRP A 262 -34.39 -18.28 -8.18
CA TRP A 262 -34.55 -17.37 -9.31
C TRP A 262 -35.46 -16.20 -8.91
N ALA A 263 -35.18 -15.01 -9.41
CA ALA A 263 -36.00 -13.82 -9.13
C ALA A 263 -35.77 -12.70 -10.16
N ASP A 264 -36.75 -11.80 -10.29
CA ASP A 264 -36.65 -10.58 -11.11
C ASP A 264 -35.79 -9.49 -10.47
N ASN A 265 -35.66 -9.54 -9.14
CA ASN A 265 -34.82 -8.65 -8.34
C ASN A 265 -33.99 -9.51 -7.36
N GLN A 266 -33.17 -8.90 -6.51
CA GLN A 266 -32.36 -9.66 -5.54
C GLN A 266 -33.16 -10.12 -4.30
N ASN A 267 -34.50 -10.09 -4.33
CA ASN A 267 -35.35 -10.62 -3.26
C ASN A 267 -35.75 -12.06 -3.62
N PHE A 268 -34.98 -13.02 -3.13
CA PHE A 268 -35.23 -14.45 -3.34
C PHE A 268 -36.26 -14.98 -2.33
N SER A 269 -37.10 -15.92 -2.73
CA SER A 269 -38.08 -16.58 -1.87
C SER A 269 -37.84 -18.10 -1.82
N GLU A 270 -38.15 -18.74 -0.68
CA GLU A 270 -38.02 -20.20 -0.54
C GLU A 270 -38.99 -20.96 -1.46
N GLU A 271 -40.15 -20.38 -1.77
CA GLU A 271 -41.14 -20.96 -2.69
C GLU A 271 -40.63 -21.01 -4.14
N GLU A 272 -39.76 -20.08 -4.52
CA GLU A 272 -39.13 -19.99 -5.84
C GLU A 272 -37.70 -20.54 -5.80
N SER A 273 -37.60 -21.77 -5.32
CA SER A 273 -36.31 -22.44 -5.20
C SER A 273 -36.39 -23.95 -5.45
N ASN A 274 -35.25 -24.51 -5.84
CA ASN A 274 -35.06 -25.95 -5.97
C ASN A 274 -33.95 -26.40 -5.03
N LYS A 275 -34.32 -27.21 -4.03
CA LYS A 275 -33.41 -27.78 -3.03
C LYS A 275 -33.03 -29.21 -3.39
N ILE A 276 -31.73 -29.49 -3.42
CA ILE A 276 -31.16 -30.76 -3.85
C ILE A 276 -30.26 -31.30 -2.75
N ILE A 277 -30.64 -32.45 -2.18
CA ILE A 277 -29.83 -33.14 -1.16
C ILE A 277 -28.63 -33.81 -1.84
N LEU A 278 -27.43 -33.57 -1.31
CA LEU A 278 -26.17 -34.09 -1.83
C LEU A 278 -25.84 -35.42 -1.14
N ASN A 279 -25.63 -36.46 -1.94
CA ASN A 279 -25.18 -37.78 -1.46
C ASN A 279 -23.66 -37.82 -1.31
N LYS A 280 -23.14 -38.67 -0.40
CA LYS A 280 -21.68 -38.83 -0.18
C LYS A 280 -20.94 -39.14 -1.49
N GLY A 281 -20.18 -38.17 -2.02
CA GLY A 281 -19.38 -38.32 -3.23
C GLY A 281 -18.69 -37.00 -3.63
N ARG A 282 -17.47 -37.09 -4.19
CA ARG A 282 -16.58 -35.94 -4.46
C ARG A 282 -17.00 -35.04 -5.62
N SER A 283 -17.91 -35.47 -6.50
CA SER A 283 -18.36 -34.72 -7.67
C SER A 283 -19.79 -35.09 -8.03
N ILE A 284 -20.65 -34.10 -8.17
CA ILE A 284 -22.06 -34.25 -8.55
C ILE A 284 -22.33 -33.36 -9.76
N VAL A 285 -23.04 -33.89 -10.76
CA VAL A 285 -23.61 -33.10 -11.86
C VAL A 285 -25.12 -33.06 -11.68
N LEU A 286 -25.65 -31.88 -11.47
CA LEU A 286 -27.06 -31.62 -11.26
C LEU A 286 -27.65 -30.94 -12.48
N ARG A 287 -28.88 -31.31 -12.82
CA ARG A 287 -29.70 -30.63 -13.82
C ARG A 287 -31.01 -30.21 -13.19
N CYS A 288 -31.28 -28.92 -13.22
CA CYS A 288 -32.46 -28.31 -12.63
C CYS A 288 -33.21 -27.57 -13.74
N GLU A 289 -34.51 -27.84 -13.88
CA GLU A 289 -35.37 -27.07 -14.76
C GLU A 289 -35.62 -25.69 -14.13
N LEU A 290 -35.36 -24.65 -14.91
CA LEU A 290 -35.62 -23.27 -14.52
C LEU A 290 -36.96 -22.81 -15.13
N PRO A 291 -37.63 -21.82 -14.53
CA PRO A 291 -38.89 -21.30 -15.07
C PRO A 291 -38.75 -20.83 -16.52
N ARG A 292 -39.82 -21.04 -17.29
CA ARG A 292 -39.95 -20.47 -18.64
C ARG A 292 -40.09 -18.96 -18.60
N THR A 293 -40.71 -18.42 -17.55
CA THR A 293 -40.86 -16.97 -17.35
C THR A 293 -39.50 -16.28 -17.31
N PRO A 294 -39.41 -15.01 -17.74
CA PRO A 294 -38.18 -14.24 -17.67
C PRO A 294 -37.83 -13.98 -16.21
N PHE A 295 -36.54 -14.02 -15.88
CA PHE A 295 -36.02 -13.52 -14.60
C PHE A 295 -34.64 -12.91 -14.80
N GLU A 296 -34.18 -12.10 -13.86
CA GLU A 296 -32.91 -11.38 -14.00
C GLU A 296 -31.77 -12.01 -13.20
N TYR A 297 -32.09 -12.61 -12.03
CA TYR A 297 -31.10 -13.13 -11.11
C TYR A 297 -31.29 -14.61 -10.85
N LEU A 298 -30.16 -15.31 -10.77
CA LEU A 298 -30.07 -16.69 -10.30
C LEU A 298 -29.18 -16.69 -9.06
N ARG A 299 -29.65 -17.24 -7.94
CA ARG A 299 -28.82 -17.45 -6.75
C ARG A 299 -28.58 -18.94 -6.57
N ILE A 300 -27.33 -19.32 -6.41
CA ILE A 300 -26.93 -20.69 -6.08
C ILE A 300 -26.32 -20.66 -4.68
N ASP A 301 -26.89 -21.48 -3.80
CA ASP A 301 -26.40 -21.73 -2.45
C ASP A 301 -25.74 -23.13 -2.50
N PRO A 302 -24.41 -23.19 -2.69
CA PRO A 302 -23.75 -24.41 -3.11
C PRO A 302 -23.63 -25.44 -1.99
N LEU A 303 -23.55 -24.99 -0.74
CA LEU A 303 -23.48 -25.80 0.47
C LEU A 303 -24.14 -25.08 1.64
N ASN A 304 -24.91 -25.81 2.44
CA ASN A 304 -25.48 -25.36 3.73
C ASN A 304 -24.54 -25.57 4.92
N THR A 305 -23.23 -25.54 4.67
CA THR A 305 -22.20 -25.80 5.68
C THR A 305 -20.90 -25.12 5.26
N ILE A 306 -20.01 -24.95 6.23
CA ILE A 306 -18.65 -24.48 5.99
C ILE A 306 -17.89 -25.56 5.21
N GLY A 307 -17.07 -25.14 4.24
CA GLY A 307 -16.22 -26.08 3.52
C GLY A 307 -15.76 -25.62 2.16
N TYR A 308 -14.96 -26.46 1.52
CA TYR A 308 -14.42 -26.23 0.18
C TYR A 308 -15.32 -26.86 -0.88
N PHE A 309 -15.62 -26.11 -1.94
CA PHE A 309 -16.32 -26.62 -3.11
C PHE A 309 -15.82 -26.00 -4.41
N SER A 310 -15.96 -26.75 -5.50
CA SER A 310 -15.78 -26.32 -6.87
C SER A 310 -17.13 -26.23 -7.56
N LEU A 311 -17.49 -25.11 -8.19
CA LEU A 311 -18.80 -24.89 -8.80
C LEU A 311 -18.68 -24.39 -10.24
N ASP A 312 -19.08 -25.22 -11.21
CA ASP A 312 -19.22 -24.86 -12.64
C ASP A 312 -20.70 -24.86 -13.02
N ALA A 313 -21.26 -23.67 -13.29
CA ALA A 313 -22.67 -23.46 -13.56
C ALA A 313 -22.92 -23.00 -15.01
N LYS A 314 -23.81 -23.71 -15.70
CA LYS A 314 -24.17 -23.45 -17.11
C LYS A 314 -25.68 -23.45 -17.30
N VAL A 315 -26.19 -22.53 -18.11
CA VAL A 315 -27.60 -22.54 -18.53
C VAL A 315 -27.69 -23.07 -19.95
N LEU A 316 -28.56 -24.05 -20.15
CA LEU A 316 -28.89 -24.64 -21.44
C LEU A 316 -30.19 -24.03 -21.95
N ILE A 317 -30.16 -23.51 -23.17
CA ILE A 317 -31.34 -23.02 -23.89
C ILE A 317 -31.27 -23.56 -25.31
N ASN A 318 -32.31 -24.26 -25.76
CA ASN A 318 -32.36 -24.84 -27.12
C ASN A 318 -31.10 -25.63 -27.50
N ASN A 319 -30.58 -26.46 -26.58
CA ASN A 319 -29.32 -27.22 -26.71
C ASN A 319 -28.03 -26.38 -26.82
N VAL A 320 -28.09 -25.07 -26.66
CA VAL A 320 -26.90 -24.20 -26.57
C VAL A 320 -26.52 -24.00 -25.11
N LYS A 321 -25.25 -24.23 -24.77
CA LYS A 321 -24.69 -24.05 -23.42
C LYS A 321 -24.12 -22.65 -23.26
N TYR A 322 -24.59 -21.93 -22.24
CA TYR A 322 -24.08 -20.63 -21.82
C TYR A 322 -23.42 -20.77 -20.45
N LYS A 323 -22.14 -20.37 -20.34
CA LYS A 323 -21.43 -20.33 -19.06
C LYS A 323 -21.85 -19.11 -18.26
N LEU A 324 -22.00 -19.25 -16.94
CA LEU A 324 -22.38 -18.16 -16.05
C LEU A 324 -21.19 -17.46 -15.38
N ASP A 325 -19.96 -17.92 -15.60
CA ASP A 325 -18.74 -17.50 -14.86
C ASP A 325 -18.53 -15.97 -14.86
N SER A 326 -18.69 -15.32 -16.01
CA SER A 326 -18.56 -13.87 -16.17
C SER A 326 -19.79 -13.07 -15.70
N SER A 327 -20.82 -13.75 -15.21
CA SER A 327 -22.12 -13.19 -14.84
C SER A 327 -22.33 -13.09 -13.34
N ILE A 328 -21.33 -13.41 -12.51
CA ILE A 328 -21.41 -13.28 -11.06
C ILE A 328 -21.48 -11.79 -10.70
N VAL A 329 -22.55 -11.41 -9.99
CA VAL A 329 -22.76 -10.02 -9.51
C VAL A 329 -22.57 -9.87 -8.00
N SER A 330 -22.68 -10.96 -7.24
CA SER A 330 -22.38 -10.96 -5.81
C SER A 330 -21.96 -12.34 -5.30
N LYS A 331 -21.15 -12.36 -4.25
CA LYS A 331 -20.75 -13.53 -3.48
C LYS A 331 -20.92 -13.16 -2.00
N ASN A 332 -21.82 -13.84 -1.29
CA ASN A 332 -22.03 -13.64 0.15
C ASN A 332 -21.56 -14.88 0.90
N ASN A 333 -20.76 -14.71 1.96
CA ASN A 333 -20.17 -15.79 2.75
C ASN A 333 -19.38 -16.82 1.93
N VAL A 334 -18.95 -16.44 0.72
CA VAL A 334 -18.19 -17.27 -0.21
C VAL A 334 -16.92 -16.53 -0.63
N VAL A 335 -15.80 -17.23 -0.51
CA VAL A 335 -14.47 -16.73 -0.81
C VAL A 335 -13.89 -17.49 -1.99
N ALA A 336 -13.41 -16.81 -3.03
CA ALA A 336 -12.73 -17.44 -4.16
C ALA A 336 -11.27 -17.76 -3.82
N CYS A 337 -10.83 -18.99 -4.12
CA CYS A 337 -9.50 -19.45 -3.71
C CYS A 337 -8.36 -18.99 -4.64
N ILE A 338 -8.65 -18.66 -5.90
CA ILE A 338 -7.65 -18.23 -6.90
C ILE A 338 -8.31 -17.18 -7.81
N GLU A 339 -7.58 -16.13 -8.18
CA GLU A 339 -8.01 -15.22 -9.26
C GLU A 339 -8.05 -15.99 -10.59
N ASP A 340 -9.27 -16.36 -10.97
CA ASP A 340 -9.81 -16.64 -12.32
C ASP A 340 -8.94 -17.44 -13.33
N PRO A 341 -9.46 -18.51 -13.99
CA PRO A 341 -10.80 -19.09 -13.91
C PRO A 341 -10.71 -20.50 -13.34
N LEU A 342 -10.70 -20.61 -12.01
CA LEU A 342 -10.86 -21.89 -11.35
C LEU A 342 -12.00 -21.79 -10.34
N PHE A 343 -12.89 -22.76 -10.46
CA PHE A 343 -14.23 -22.84 -9.90
C PHE A 343 -14.25 -23.03 -8.37
N ASP A 344 -13.14 -22.78 -7.68
CA ASP A 344 -12.88 -23.21 -6.32
C ASP A 344 -13.18 -22.12 -5.28
N PHE A 345 -14.03 -22.46 -4.33
CA PHE A 345 -14.62 -21.58 -3.35
C PHE A 345 -14.53 -22.17 -1.95
N ILE A 346 -14.46 -21.27 -0.96
CA ILE A 346 -14.62 -21.57 0.46
C ILE A 346 -15.92 -20.95 0.93
N SER A 347 -16.77 -21.80 1.50
CA SER A 347 -17.93 -21.40 2.29
C SER A 347 -17.45 -20.99 3.68
N THR A 348 -17.64 -19.74 4.09
CA THR A 348 -17.20 -19.21 5.40
C THR A 348 -18.24 -19.40 6.49
N THR A 349 -19.49 -19.65 6.13
CA THR A 349 -20.63 -19.91 7.03
C THR A 349 -21.48 -21.07 6.49
N ASP A 350 -22.64 -21.35 7.08
CA ASP A 350 -23.64 -22.28 6.57
C ASP A 350 -24.62 -21.65 5.56
N ASP A 351 -24.43 -20.37 5.23
CA ASP A 351 -25.30 -19.58 4.33
C ASP A 351 -24.47 -18.96 3.19
N SER A 352 -23.76 -19.82 2.45
CA SER A 352 -22.98 -19.42 1.28
C SER A 352 -23.88 -19.17 0.08
N GLN A 353 -23.71 -18.02 -0.58
CA GLN A 353 -24.55 -17.61 -1.71
C GLN A 353 -23.71 -17.04 -2.85
N ILE A 354 -24.00 -17.46 -4.08
CA ILE A 354 -23.44 -16.89 -5.31
C ILE A 354 -24.57 -16.43 -6.20
N ILE A 355 -24.59 -15.13 -6.52
CA ILE A 355 -25.64 -14.49 -7.32
C ILE A 355 -25.12 -14.18 -8.71
N TYR A 356 -25.85 -14.64 -9.72
CA TYR A 356 -25.58 -14.44 -11.14
C TYR A 356 -26.63 -13.55 -11.76
N LYS A 357 -26.22 -12.73 -12.73
CA LYS A 357 -27.08 -11.92 -13.59
C LYS A 357 -26.64 -12.08 -15.04
N HIS A 358 -27.49 -12.65 -15.88
CA HIS A 358 -27.17 -12.86 -17.30
C HIS A 358 -28.40 -12.59 -18.17
N GLU A 359 -28.21 -11.90 -19.30
CA GLU A 359 -29.29 -11.58 -20.25
C GLU A 359 -30.09 -12.80 -20.75
N ILE A 360 -29.46 -13.97 -20.87
CA ILE A 360 -30.12 -15.20 -21.31
C ILE A 360 -31.27 -15.63 -20.39
N LEU A 361 -31.24 -15.23 -19.11
CA LEU A 361 -32.26 -15.56 -18.12
C LEU A 361 -33.59 -14.84 -18.41
N LYS A 362 -33.54 -13.73 -19.17
CA LYS A 362 -34.73 -12.95 -19.57
C LYS A 362 -35.48 -13.55 -20.77
N SER A 363 -35.07 -14.72 -21.25
CA SER A 363 -35.72 -15.38 -22.39
C SER A 363 -36.98 -16.12 -21.98
N ASN A 364 -38.00 -16.16 -22.85
CA ASN A 364 -39.29 -16.83 -22.60
C ASN A 364 -39.31 -18.27 -23.14
N VAL A 365 -38.23 -19.01 -22.89
CA VAL A 365 -38.00 -20.37 -23.42
C VAL A 365 -37.67 -21.34 -22.30
N GLU A 366 -37.66 -22.63 -22.60
CA GLU A 366 -37.17 -23.65 -21.67
C GLU A 366 -35.68 -23.44 -21.38
N LYS A 367 -35.35 -23.47 -20.09
CA LYS A 367 -34.01 -23.27 -19.57
C LYS A 367 -33.70 -24.42 -18.62
N THR A 368 -32.50 -24.99 -18.75
CA THR A 368 -32.01 -25.99 -17.79
C THR A 368 -30.69 -25.51 -17.21
N LEU A 369 -30.59 -25.45 -15.90
CA LEU A 369 -29.34 -25.20 -15.21
C LEU A 369 -28.59 -26.52 -15.04
N GLU A 370 -27.40 -26.61 -15.60
CA GLU A 370 -26.42 -27.68 -15.36
C GLU A 370 -25.38 -27.16 -14.38
N ILE A 371 -25.32 -27.77 -13.18
CA ILE A 371 -24.35 -27.46 -12.14
C ILE A 371 -23.43 -28.65 -11.98
N LYS A 372 -22.12 -28.46 -12.14
CA LYS A 372 -21.12 -29.41 -11.68
C LYS A 372 -20.55 -28.90 -10.36
N LEU A 373 -20.86 -29.61 -9.27
CA LEU A 373 -20.39 -29.31 -7.92
C LEU A 373 -19.41 -30.40 -7.47
N GLU A 374 -18.18 -30.03 -7.16
CA GLU A 374 -17.23 -30.89 -6.45
C GLU A 374 -17.08 -30.35 -5.03
N TYR A 375 -17.13 -31.17 -4.00
CA TYR A 375 -16.97 -30.67 -2.62
C TYR A 375 -16.22 -31.69 -1.78
N GLU A 376 -15.42 -31.20 -0.83
CA GLU A 376 -14.59 -32.05 0.01
C GLU A 376 -15.30 -32.36 1.34
N THR A 377 -15.22 -33.63 1.76
CA THR A 377 -15.79 -34.09 3.03
C THR A 377 -14.71 -34.57 4.00
N ASN A 378 -13.48 -34.78 3.55
CA ASN A 378 -12.36 -35.23 4.37
C ASN A 378 -11.76 -34.06 5.15
N GLU A 379 -11.80 -34.16 6.48
CA GLU A 379 -11.31 -33.13 7.43
C GLU A 379 -9.87 -32.69 7.19
N LYS A 380 -8.96 -33.62 6.88
CA LYS A 380 -7.54 -33.32 6.64
C LYS A 380 -7.34 -32.57 5.32
N VAL A 381 -8.07 -32.96 4.27
CA VAL A 381 -8.00 -32.27 2.97
C VAL A 381 -8.71 -30.92 3.04
N LEU A 382 -9.78 -30.83 3.84
CA LEU A 382 -10.51 -29.60 4.12
C LEU A 382 -9.62 -28.59 4.84
N SER A 383 -8.89 -28.99 5.89
CA SER A 383 -7.99 -28.07 6.62
C SER A 383 -6.88 -27.55 5.72
N ASP A 384 -6.25 -28.44 4.93
CA ASP A 384 -5.20 -28.04 3.97
C ASP A 384 -5.75 -27.05 2.92
N ARG A 385 -6.94 -27.32 2.37
CA ARG A 385 -7.57 -26.45 1.34
C ARG A 385 -8.13 -25.14 1.91
N LEU A 386 -8.74 -25.18 3.09
CA LEU A 386 -9.26 -23.98 3.78
C LEU A 386 -8.10 -23.03 4.07
N VAL A 387 -6.99 -23.53 4.63
CA VAL A 387 -5.86 -22.66 4.93
C VAL A 387 -5.25 -22.08 3.65
N LEU A 388 -5.20 -22.83 2.55
CA LEU A 388 -4.71 -22.32 1.27
C LEU A 388 -5.63 -21.24 0.67
N GLY A 389 -6.95 -21.47 0.65
CA GLY A 389 -7.88 -20.49 0.08
C GLY A 389 -8.07 -19.25 0.95
N TYR A 390 -8.05 -19.38 2.28
CA TYR A 390 -8.05 -18.21 3.18
C TYR A 390 -6.78 -17.37 3.03
N ALA A 391 -5.61 -18.01 2.90
CA ALA A 391 -4.35 -17.29 2.66
C ALA A 391 -4.40 -16.49 1.34
N ASN A 392 -4.94 -17.08 0.28
CA ASN A 392 -5.10 -16.39 -1.01
C ASN A 392 -6.14 -15.26 -0.94
N TYR A 393 -7.21 -15.43 -0.16
CA TYR A 393 -8.20 -14.38 0.04
C TYR A 393 -7.64 -13.18 0.79
N VAL A 394 -6.90 -13.43 1.86
CA VAL A 394 -6.19 -12.38 2.61
C VAL A 394 -5.29 -11.59 1.65
N ASP A 395 -4.52 -12.27 0.79
CA ASP A 395 -3.67 -11.63 -0.23
C ASP A 395 -4.48 -10.77 -1.23
N ILE A 396 -5.63 -11.25 -1.72
CA ILE A 396 -6.49 -10.46 -2.63
C ILE A 396 -7.02 -9.21 -1.94
N VAL A 397 -7.51 -9.35 -0.70
CA VAL A 397 -8.02 -8.22 0.09
C VAL A 397 -6.90 -7.23 0.38
N GLU A 398 -5.70 -7.72 0.74
CA GLU A 398 -4.51 -6.90 0.96
C GLU A 398 -4.14 -6.07 -0.27
N LYS A 399 -4.18 -6.66 -1.48
CA LYS A 399 -3.95 -5.94 -2.74
C LYS A 399 -4.98 -4.85 -2.99
N GLN A 400 -6.26 -5.14 -2.77
CA GLN A 400 -7.33 -4.15 -2.95
C GLN A 400 -7.21 -3.00 -1.95
N VAL A 401 -6.93 -3.30 -0.69
CA VAL A 401 -6.67 -2.30 0.36
C VAL A 401 -5.46 -1.44 -0.01
N GLY A 402 -4.35 -2.05 -0.41
CA GLY A 402 -3.14 -1.31 -0.81
C GLY A 402 -3.38 -0.39 -2.01
N HIS A 403 -4.16 -0.84 -3.00
CA HIS A 403 -4.54 0.00 -4.14
C HIS A 403 -5.40 1.20 -3.72
N LEU A 404 -6.42 0.98 -2.88
CA LEU A 404 -7.29 2.06 -2.37
C LEU A 404 -6.52 3.05 -1.49
N GLN A 405 -5.59 2.57 -0.66
CA GLN A 405 -4.72 3.43 0.16
C GLN A 405 -3.81 4.30 -0.70
N LYS A 406 -3.24 3.76 -1.79
CA LYS A 406 -2.44 4.55 -2.74
C LYS A 406 -3.28 5.66 -3.40
N GLN A 407 -4.53 5.37 -3.75
CA GLN A 407 -5.45 6.37 -4.29
C GLN A 407 -5.79 7.44 -3.24
N LEU A 408 -5.99 7.05 -1.99
CA LEU A 408 -6.25 7.98 -0.88
C LEU A 408 -5.07 8.92 -0.67
N LEU A 409 -3.84 8.41 -0.65
CA LEU A 409 -2.63 9.21 -0.47
C LEU A 409 -2.49 10.26 -1.58
N LEU A 410 -2.70 9.87 -2.85
CA LEU A 410 -2.70 10.81 -3.97
C LEU A 410 -3.75 11.92 -3.81
N LYS A 411 -4.94 11.58 -3.30
CA LYS A 411 -6.00 12.56 -3.03
C LYS A 411 -5.66 13.50 -1.86
N GLU A 412 -4.94 13.02 -0.86
CA GLU A 412 -4.47 13.86 0.24
C GLU A 412 -3.38 14.84 -0.22
N GLU A 413 -2.48 14.41 -1.11
CA GLU A 413 -1.49 15.27 -1.77
C GLU A 413 -2.16 16.36 -2.62
N ASP A 414 -3.14 15.98 -3.45
CA ASP A 414 -3.94 16.92 -4.25
C ASP A 414 -4.61 17.97 -3.35
N LYS A 415 -5.24 17.54 -2.25
CA LYS A 415 -5.89 18.42 -1.28
C LYS A 415 -4.90 19.41 -0.66
N LYS A 416 -3.70 18.95 -0.31
CA LYS A 416 -2.65 19.80 0.24
C LYS A 416 -2.21 20.86 -0.77
N HIS A 417 -2.00 20.46 -2.02
CA HIS A 417 -1.63 21.40 -3.08
C HIS A 417 -2.70 22.47 -3.32
N ILE A 418 -3.99 22.09 -3.31
CA ILE A 418 -5.10 23.03 -3.44
C ILE A 418 -5.13 24.01 -2.25
N ASN A 419 -4.90 23.53 -1.02
CA ASN A 419 -4.85 24.40 0.15
C ASN A 419 -3.70 25.42 0.10
N GLU A 420 -2.52 25.03 -0.39
CA GLU A 420 -1.39 25.94 -0.59
C GLU A 420 -1.73 27.03 -1.63
N GLN A 421 -2.38 26.65 -2.74
CA GLN A 421 -2.87 27.62 -3.73
C GLN A 421 -3.91 28.58 -3.14
N LEU A 422 -4.81 28.08 -2.29
CA LEU A 422 -5.81 28.89 -1.61
C LEU A 422 -5.15 29.94 -0.70
N GLN A 423 -4.17 29.55 0.10
CA GLN A 423 -3.43 30.49 0.97
C GLN A 423 -2.72 31.59 0.16
N LEU A 424 -2.12 31.24 -0.98
CA LEU A 424 -1.50 32.23 -1.88
C LEU A 424 -2.54 33.21 -2.43
N LYS A 425 -3.74 32.73 -2.77
CA LYS A 425 -4.84 33.59 -3.24
C LYS A 425 -5.37 34.50 -2.14
N GLU A 426 -5.46 34.02 -0.90
CA GLU A 426 -5.86 34.83 0.26
C GLU A 426 -4.87 35.98 0.50
N ILE A 427 -3.57 35.73 0.39
CA ILE A 427 -2.53 36.77 0.47
C ILE A 427 -2.72 37.82 -0.64
N GLN A 428 -2.91 37.38 -1.89
CA GLN A 428 -3.15 38.28 -3.03
C GLN A 428 -4.39 39.16 -2.84
N ILE A 429 -5.48 38.59 -2.31
CA ILE A 429 -6.71 39.34 -2.02
C ILE A 429 -6.45 40.42 -0.95
N LYS A 430 -5.67 40.09 0.09
CA LYS A 430 -5.32 41.04 1.14
C LYS A 430 -4.51 42.22 0.59
N GLU A 431 -3.51 41.95 -0.25
CA GLU A 431 -2.72 42.99 -0.93
C GLU A 431 -3.58 43.88 -1.83
N LEU A 432 -4.49 43.29 -2.61
CA LEU A 432 -5.42 44.05 -3.45
C LEU A 432 -6.37 44.93 -2.63
N ASN A 433 -6.86 44.45 -1.49
CA ASN A 433 -7.71 45.24 -0.61
C ASN A 433 -6.97 46.45 -0.01
N GLU A 434 -5.69 46.30 0.34
CA GLU A 434 -4.86 47.42 0.78
C GLU A 434 -4.68 48.47 -0.33
N ILE A 435 -4.50 48.03 -1.57
CA ILE A 435 -4.42 48.94 -2.74
C ILE A 435 -5.75 49.66 -2.96
N ILE A 436 -6.89 48.96 -2.87
CA ILE A 436 -8.22 49.56 -3.01
C ILE A 436 -8.40 50.66 -1.95
N GLN A 437 -8.09 50.38 -0.68
CA GLN A 437 -8.20 51.36 0.40
C GLN A 437 -7.35 52.63 0.14
N GLN A 438 -6.13 52.44 -0.39
CA GLN A 438 -5.28 53.58 -0.76
C GLN A 438 -5.89 54.41 -1.89
N LYS A 439 -6.55 53.77 -2.85
CA LYS A 439 -7.21 54.45 -3.98
C LYS A 439 -8.46 55.19 -3.54
N GLU A 440 -9.27 54.61 -2.65
CA GLU A 440 -10.42 55.29 -2.06
C GLU A 440 -10.00 56.57 -1.33
N ASN A 441 -8.95 56.51 -0.50
CA ASN A 441 -8.40 57.69 0.18
C ASN A 441 -7.86 58.75 -0.80
N GLN A 442 -7.38 58.34 -1.99
CA GLN A 442 -6.96 59.27 -3.05
C GLN A 442 -8.16 59.95 -3.71
N ILE A 443 -9.23 59.20 -3.96
CA ILE A 443 -10.48 59.73 -4.54
C ILE A 443 -11.09 60.76 -3.61
N GLU A 444 -11.20 60.45 -2.31
CA GLU A 444 -11.75 61.37 -1.30
C GLU A 444 -11.02 62.73 -1.31
N LYS A 445 -9.68 62.71 -1.33
CA LYS A 445 -8.87 63.93 -1.42
C LYS A 445 -9.08 64.71 -2.74
N ILE A 446 -9.35 64.02 -3.83
CA ILE A 446 -9.65 64.66 -5.12
C ILE A 446 -11.02 65.31 -5.06
N GLU A 447 -12.01 64.63 -4.48
CA GLU A 447 -13.38 65.14 -4.31
C GLU A 447 -13.41 66.39 -3.43
N GLU A 448 -12.69 66.40 -2.29
CA GLU A 448 -12.54 67.59 -1.45
C GLU A 448 -11.99 68.78 -2.23
N ARG A 449 -10.92 68.57 -3.01
CA ARG A 449 -10.30 69.63 -3.84
C ARG A 449 -11.24 70.10 -4.95
N LEU A 450 -12.00 69.18 -5.54
CA LEU A 450 -12.95 69.50 -6.58
C LEU A 450 -14.06 70.39 -6.02
N GLU A 451 -14.57 70.08 -4.83
CA GLU A 451 -15.65 70.85 -4.21
C GLU A 451 -15.19 72.26 -3.86
N LEU A 452 -13.97 72.41 -3.33
CA LEU A 452 -13.35 73.71 -3.07
C LEU A 452 -13.18 74.55 -4.36
N LYS A 453 -12.82 73.90 -5.47
CA LYS A 453 -12.73 74.57 -6.78
C LYS A 453 -14.10 74.97 -7.33
N LYS A 454 -15.13 74.14 -7.16
CA LYS A 454 -16.50 74.49 -7.57
C LYS A 454 -17.03 75.67 -6.79
N GLU A 455 -16.76 75.74 -5.49
CA GLU A 455 -17.12 76.89 -4.65
C GLU A 455 -16.47 78.18 -5.16
N LYS A 456 -15.15 78.15 -5.38
CA LYS A 456 -14.43 79.30 -5.95
C LYS A 456 -14.91 79.69 -7.36
N LEU A 457 -15.29 78.71 -8.18
CA LEU A 457 -15.88 78.99 -9.50
C LEU A 457 -17.22 79.71 -9.35
N ARG A 458 -18.09 79.27 -8.44
CA ARG A 458 -19.37 79.94 -8.14
C ARG A 458 -19.15 81.40 -7.73
N GLU A 459 -18.19 81.66 -6.84
CA GLU A 459 -17.83 83.03 -6.44
C GLU A 459 -17.37 83.89 -7.62
N LEU A 460 -16.50 83.35 -8.48
CA LEU A 460 -16.00 84.06 -9.67
C LEU A 460 -17.12 84.31 -10.70
N GLU A 461 -18.03 83.36 -10.89
CA GLU A 461 -19.18 83.52 -11.78
C GLU A 461 -20.17 84.57 -11.25
N GLU A 462 -20.41 84.63 -9.94
CA GLU A 462 -21.18 85.71 -9.31
C GLU A 462 -20.50 87.06 -9.49
N PHE A 463 -19.20 87.14 -9.26
CA PHE A 463 -18.42 88.36 -9.46
C PHE A 463 -18.43 88.82 -10.93
N ASN A 464 -18.25 87.89 -11.87
CA ASN A 464 -18.30 88.20 -13.29
C ASN A 464 -19.71 88.63 -13.74
N ARG A 465 -20.78 88.01 -13.21
CA ARG A 465 -22.16 88.47 -13.43
C ARG A 465 -22.36 89.89 -12.89
N ALA A 466 -21.85 90.19 -11.70
CA ALA A 466 -21.89 91.53 -11.13
C ALA A 466 -21.20 92.55 -12.05
N ILE A 467 -19.97 92.29 -12.51
CA ILE A 467 -19.24 93.19 -13.43
C ILE A 467 -19.97 93.33 -14.77
N THR A 468 -20.39 92.23 -15.38
CA THR A 468 -21.03 92.25 -16.70
C THR A 468 -22.40 92.91 -16.69
N SER A 469 -23.07 92.96 -15.53
CA SER A 469 -24.32 93.70 -15.34
C SER A 469 -24.12 95.22 -15.30
N THR A 470 -22.90 95.71 -15.02
CA THR A 470 -22.61 97.15 -14.91
C THR A 470 -22.73 97.89 -16.25
N ARG A 471 -23.15 99.15 -16.18
CA ARG A 471 -23.38 100.00 -17.38
C ARG A 471 -22.10 100.21 -18.20
N GLY A 472 -20.96 100.40 -17.53
CA GLY A 472 -19.67 100.63 -18.19
C GLY A 472 -19.20 99.43 -19.02
N TRP A 473 -19.38 98.20 -18.51
CA TRP A 473 -19.05 97.01 -19.27
C TRP A 473 -19.92 96.90 -20.53
N LYS A 474 -21.24 97.03 -20.40
CA LYS A 474 -22.17 96.95 -21.56
C LYS A 474 -21.88 98.00 -22.63
N ALA A 475 -21.49 99.22 -22.25
CA ALA A 475 -21.18 100.29 -23.20
C ALA A 475 -19.95 99.97 -24.08
N LEU A 476 -18.99 99.19 -23.58
CA LEU A 476 -17.72 98.88 -24.26
C LEU A 476 -17.75 97.58 -25.09
N GLU A 477 -18.92 96.99 -25.34
CA GLU A 477 -19.03 95.69 -26.03
C GLU A 477 -18.47 95.73 -27.47
N ARG A 478 -18.77 96.79 -28.23
CA ARG A 478 -18.32 96.92 -29.63
C ARG A 478 -16.81 96.92 -29.77
N PHE A 479 -16.11 97.65 -28.89
CA PHE A 479 -14.64 97.72 -28.90
C PHE A 479 -14.00 96.38 -28.57
N ARG A 480 -14.61 95.60 -27.66
CA ARG A 480 -14.06 94.30 -27.25
C ARG A 480 -14.18 93.22 -28.32
N LYS A 481 -15.25 93.24 -29.15
CA LYS A 481 -15.38 92.35 -30.32
C LYS A 481 -14.28 92.58 -31.37
N ILE A 482 -13.83 93.82 -31.52
CA ILE A 482 -12.75 94.14 -32.46
C ILE A 482 -11.42 93.59 -31.96
N VAL A 483 -11.10 93.79 -30.67
CA VAL A 483 -9.82 93.33 -30.10
C VAL A 483 -9.70 91.80 -30.10
N SER A 484 -10.78 91.05 -29.86
CA SER A 484 -10.73 89.58 -29.82
C SER A 484 -10.46 88.94 -31.19
N VAL A 485 -10.83 89.61 -32.29
CA VAL A 485 -10.50 89.16 -33.66
C VAL A 485 -9.01 89.30 -33.93
N PHE A 486 -8.37 90.35 -33.42
CA PHE A 486 -6.93 90.55 -33.63
C PHE A 486 -6.06 89.62 -32.77
N CYS A 487 -6.48 89.31 -31.55
CA CYS A 487 -5.68 88.46 -30.66
C CYS A 487 -5.72 86.95 -30.97
N LYS A 488 -6.66 86.46 -31.80
CA LYS A 488 -6.72 85.02 -32.20
C LYS A 488 -5.83 84.68 -33.42
N SER A 489 -5.01 85.61 -33.89
CA SER A 489 -4.11 85.44 -35.04
C SER A 489 -2.62 85.32 -34.65
N LYS A 490 -2.32 84.63 -33.55
CA LYS A 490 -0.99 84.14 -33.19
C LYS A 490 -1.04 82.76 -32.56
#